data_AF-A0AAQ3MN59-F1
#
_entry.id   AF-A0AAQ3MN59-F1
#
_cell.length_a   1.000
_cell.length_b   1.000
_cell.length_c   1.000
_cell.angle_alpha   90.00
_cell.angle_beta   90.00
_cell.angle_gamma   90.00
#
_symmetry.space_group_name_H-M   'P 1'
#
loop_
_entity.id
_entity.type
_entity.pdbx_description
1 polymer ?
#
loop_
_entity_poly.entity_id
_entity_poly.type
_entity_poly.pdbx_seq_one_letter_code
_entity_poly.pdbx_strand_id
1 'polypeptide(L)'
;MSSKKVDVQFSEAECFKIDAENKKIYCRSSLNNNLNGKEEFAVDYDYLIIGVGANVNTFNTPGVMENCHFLKIRRTVIDCFERANLPDVSEDEKKRILHFAIVGGGPTGVEFAASLHDFVNEDLVRLYPGIKDLVKITLLEAADHILGMFDKRITAFAEDKFRRDGIDVKTGSMVVKVSEKEISTKELKSGGEIKTIPYGMAVWSTGIGTRPFIKDFMTQIGQVCY
;
A
#
# COMPACT_ATOMS: atom_id res chain seq x y z
N MET A 1 -10.14 42.85 14.22
CA MET A 1 -9.08 42.29 13.36
C MET A 1 -9.70 42.00 12.00
N SER A 2 -9.36 42.81 11.00
CA SER A 2 -9.91 42.66 9.64
C SER A 2 -9.21 41.48 8.97
N SER A 3 -9.98 40.45 8.59
CA SER A 3 -9.50 39.32 7.80
C SER A 3 -8.96 39.85 6.47
N LYS A 4 -7.65 39.75 6.23
CA LYS A 4 -7.09 40.01 4.90
C LYS A 4 -7.78 39.06 3.92
N LYS A 5 -8.47 39.60 2.91
CA LYS A 5 -8.96 38.80 1.78
C LYS A 5 -7.73 38.28 1.03
N VAL A 6 -7.50 36.98 1.13
CA VAL A 6 -6.51 36.29 0.31
C VAL A 6 -7.21 35.94 -0.99
N ASP A 7 -6.65 36.36 -2.11
CA ASP A 7 -7.10 35.91 -3.43
C ASP A 7 -6.57 34.49 -3.64
N VAL A 8 -7.47 33.51 -3.65
CA VAL A 8 -7.15 32.09 -3.79
C VAL A 8 -8.01 31.51 -4.89
N GLN A 9 -7.35 30.91 -5.88
CA GLN A 9 -8.00 30.13 -6.93
C GLN A 9 -7.72 28.65 -6.69
N PHE A 10 -8.77 27.83 -6.80
CA PHE A 10 -8.69 26.38 -6.65
C PHE A 10 -9.25 25.71 -7.91
N SER A 11 -8.48 24.75 -8.43
CA SER A 11 -8.86 23.95 -9.60
C SER A 11 -8.80 22.47 -9.25
N GLU A 12 -9.91 21.76 -9.43
CA GLU A 12 -9.98 20.31 -9.26
C GLU A 12 -9.47 19.61 -10.53
N ALA A 13 -8.16 19.46 -10.63
CA ALA A 13 -7.48 18.92 -11.79
C ALA A 13 -6.18 18.18 -11.41
N GLU A 14 -5.76 17.23 -12.23
CA GLU A 14 -4.48 16.54 -12.11
C GLU A 14 -3.42 17.21 -13.00
N CYS A 15 -2.31 17.62 -12.41
CA CYS A 15 -1.13 18.05 -13.16
C CYS A 15 -0.39 16.84 -13.73
N PHE A 16 -0.19 16.81 -15.05
CA PHE A 16 0.49 15.69 -15.72
C PHE A 16 1.80 16.10 -16.40
N LYS A 17 2.10 17.40 -16.52
CA LYS A 17 3.37 17.89 -17.07
C LYS A 17 3.74 19.25 -16.48
N ILE A 18 5.04 19.42 -16.18
CA ILE A 18 5.63 20.71 -15.84
C ILE A 18 6.61 21.07 -16.96
N ASP A 19 6.49 22.29 -17.47
CA ASP A 19 7.41 22.92 -18.41
C ASP A 19 8.19 23.99 -17.64
N ALA A 20 9.45 23.68 -17.33
CA ALA A 20 10.32 24.55 -16.56
C ALA A 20 10.80 25.76 -17.37
N GLU A 21 10.99 25.59 -18.68
CA GLU A 21 11.51 26.61 -19.60
C GLU A 21 10.48 27.72 -19.83
N ASN A 22 9.24 27.33 -20.12
CA ASN A 22 8.15 28.27 -20.39
C ASN A 22 7.36 28.68 -19.14
N LYS A 23 7.75 28.18 -17.96
CA LYS A 23 7.07 28.37 -16.68
C LYS A 23 5.56 28.08 -16.72
N LYS A 24 5.22 26.88 -17.23
CA LYS A 24 3.83 26.42 -17.35
C LYS A 24 3.64 25.05 -16.71
N ILE A 25 2.45 24.83 -16.15
CA ILE A 25 1.96 23.48 -15.83
C ILE A 25 0.80 23.12 -16.74
N TYR A 26 0.70 21.85 -17.08
CA TYR A 26 -0.41 21.30 -17.86
C TYR A 26 -1.23 20.39 -16.95
N CYS A 27 -2.52 20.66 -16.89
CA CYS A 27 -3.45 19.98 -16.01
C CYS A 27 -4.62 19.41 -16.81
N ARG A 28 -5.20 18.31 -16.31
CA ARG A 28 -6.41 17.71 -16.84
C ARG A 28 -7.52 17.75 -15.79
N SER A 29 -8.71 18.22 -16.16
CA SER A 29 -9.88 18.25 -15.27
C SER A 29 -10.22 16.85 -14.77
N SER A 30 -10.52 16.73 -13.46
CA SER A 30 -11.00 15.46 -12.87
C SER A 30 -12.53 15.29 -12.95
N LEU A 31 -13.25 16.31 -13.43
CA LEU A 31 -14.70 16.30 -13.56
C LEU A 31 -15.11 15.69 -14.92
N ASN A 32 -15.89 14.59 -14.87
CA ASN A 32 -16.45 13.91 -16.06
C ASN A 32 -17.45 14.78 -16.86
N ASN A 33 -17.89 15.92 -16.33
CA ASN A 33 -18.76 16.87 -17.03
C ASN A 33 -17.94 18.02 -17.61
N ASN A 34 -17.46 17.81 -18.83
CA ASN A 34 -16.76 18.81 -19.64
C ASN A 34 -17.57 20.10 -19.80
N LEU A 35 -17.22 21.15 -19.06
CA LEU A 35 -17.55 22.52 -19.45
C LEU A 35 -16.58 22.91 -20.57
N ASN A 36 -17.05 22.88 -21.83
CA ASN A 36 -16.39 23.36 -23.05
C ASN A 36 -15.42 22.40 -23.78
N GLY A 37 -15.43 21.10 -23.46
CA GLY A 37 -14.74 20.07 -24.27
C GLY A 37 -13.21 20.14 -24.29
N LYS A 38 -12.59 20.97 -23.46
CA LYS A 38 -11.15 20.95 -23.21
C LYS A 38 -10.91 20.26 -21.88
N GLU A 39 -10.53 18.99 -21.94
CA GLU A 39 -10.11 18.22 -20.76
C GLU A 39 -8.79 18.74 -20.18
N GLU A 40 -7.95 19.35 -21.02
CA GLU A 40 -6.63 19.84 -20.64
C GLU A 40 -6.50 21.36 -20.77
N PHE A 41 -5.78 21.96 -19.83
CA PHE A 41 -5.47 23.38 -19.81
C PHE A 41 -4.06 23.64 -19.27
N ALA A 42 -3.52 24.81 -19.59
CA ALA A 42 -2.23 25.26 -19.10
C ALA A 42 -2.39 26.40 -18.10
N VAL A 43 -1.51 26.45 -17.10
CA VAL A 43 -1.45 27.52 -16.11
C VAL A 43 -0.02 28.04 -16.06
N ASP A 44 0.13 29.35 -16.24
CA ASP A 44 1.40 30.07 -16.08
C ASP A 44 1.75 30.23 -14.60
N TYR A 45 3.04 30.22 -14.26
CA TYR A 45 3.50 30.48 -12.91
C TYR A 45 4.74 31.37 -12.87
N ASP A 46 4.85 32.19 -11.82
CA ASP A 46 6.12 32.86 -11.48
C ASP A 46 6.98 31.99 -10.57
N TYR A 47 6.33 31.36 -9.58
CA TYR A 47 6.89 30.40 -8.63
C TYR A 47 6.00 29.17 -8.57
N LEU A 48 6.61 27.98 -8.62
CA LEU A 48 5.91 26.71 -8.52
C LEU A 48 6.25 26.01 -7.21
N ILE A 49 5.24 25.76 -6.38
CA ILE A 49 5.36 24.95 -5.17
C ILE A 49 4.80 23.56 -5.47
N ILE A 50 5.63 22.54 -5.40
CA ILE A 50 5.25 21.16 -5.73
C ILE A 50 4.96 20.39 -4.43
N GLY A 51 3.68 20.05 -4.23
CA GLY A 51 3.18 19.32 -3.05
C GLY A 51 2.41 18.04 -3.39
N VAL A 52 2.73 17.38 -4.52
CA VAL A 52 1.93 16.28 -5.11
C VAL A 52 2.12 14.91 -4.46
N GLY A 53 2.93 14.84 -3.40
CA GLY A 53 3.25 13.60 -2.70
C GLY A 53 4.02 12.59 -3.56
N ALA A 54 3.89 11.31 -3.21
CA ALA A 54 4.54 10.18 -3.87
C ALA A 54 3.50 9.16 -4.37
N ASN A 55 3.95 8.25 -5.23
CA ASN A 55 3.20 7.05 -5.63
C ASN A 55 3.71 5.84 -4.86
N VAL A 56 2.93 4.75 -4.88
CA VAL A 56 3.42 3.46 -4.43
C VAL A 56 4.56 3.00 -5.33
N ASN A 57 5.62 2.48 -4.72
CA ASN A 57 6.71 1.81 -5.43
C ASN A 57 6.58 0.30 -5.25
N THR A 58 6.33 -0.40 -6.35
CA THR A 58 6.25 -1.87 -6.38
C THR A 58 7.60 -2.53 -6.59
N PHE A 59 8.68 -1.74 -6.74
CA PHE A 59 10.03 -2.21 -7.10
C PHE A 59 10.07 -3.06 -8.37
N ASN A 60 9.11 -2.86 -9.28
CA ASN A 60 8.88 -3.70 -10.46
C ASN A 60 8.63 -5.19 -10.13
N THR A 61 8.21 -5.49 -8.89
CA THR A 61 7.81 -6.83 -8.49
C THR A 61 6.58 -7.26 -9.30
N PRO A 62 6.65 -8.34 -10.10
CA PRO A 62 5.54 -8.75 -10.95
C PRO A 62 4.29 -9.10 -10.15
N GLY A 63 3.12 -8.65 -10.63
CA GLY A 63 1.82 -8.99 -10.08
C GLY A 63 1.35 -8.15 -8.90
N VAL A 64 2.17 -7.21 -8.40
CA VAL A 64 1.79 -6.37 -7.25
C VAL A 64 0.64 -5.42 -7.60
N MET A 65 0.68 -4.79 -8.79
CA MET A 65 -0.36 -3.84 -9.20
C MET A 65 -1.71 -4.52 -9.43
N GLU A 66 -1.68 -5.78 -9.87
CA GLU A 66 -2.85 -6.56 -10.24
C GLU A 66 -3.49 -7.25 -9.04
N ASN A 67 -2.67 -7.70 -8.08
CA ASN A 67 -3.12 -8.63 -7.04
C ASN A 67 -3.00 -8.10 -5.59
N CYS A 68 -2.39 -6.93 -5.37
CA CYS A 68 -2.29 -6.32 -4.04
C CYS A 68 -3.20 -5.09 -3.88
N HIS A 69 -3.58 -4.84 -2.63
CA HIS A 69 -4.27 -3.63 -2.22
C HIS A 69 -3.30 -2.61 -1.60
N PHE A 70 -3.57 -1.32 -1.82
CA PHE A 70 -2.66 -0.23 -1.46
C PHE A 70 -3.19 0.71 -0.35
N LEU A 71 -4.38 0.45 0.22
CA LEU A 71 -5.04 1.01 1.44
C LEU A 71 -6.58 1.05 1.25
N LYS A 72 -7.36 1.20 2.34
CA LYS A 72 -8.85 1.11 2.41
C LYS A 72 -9.44 -0.26 2.02
N ILE A 73 -9.20 -1.27 2.85
CA ILE A 73 -9.51 -2.66 2.51
C ILE A 73 -10.57 -3.33 3.39
N ARG A 74 -11.27 -2.56 4.23
CA ARG A 74 -12.30 -3.08 5.14
C ARG A 74 -13.33 -3.96 4.42
N ARG A 75 -13.79 -3.50 3.25
CA ARG A 75 -14.75 -4.25 2.42
C ARG A 75 -14.15 -5.57 1.95
N THR A 76 -12.93 -5.55 1.43
CA THR A 76 -12.23 -6.76 0.95
C THR A 76 -12.07 -7.80 2.05
N VAL A 77 -11.74 -7.38 3.28
CA VAL A 77 -11.66 -8.30 4.43
C VAL A 77 -13.01 -8.96 4.67
N ILE A 78 -14.10 -8.18 4.70
CA ILE A 78 -15.46 -8.72 4.87
C ILE A 78 -15.80 -9.69 3.74
N ASP A 79 -15.51 -9.33 2.47
CA ASP A 79 -15.75 -10.17 1.31
C ASP A 79 -14.99 -11.52 1.43
N CYS A 80 -13.78 -11.54 2.00
CA CYS A 80 -13.04 -12.78 2.28
C CYS A 80 -13.78 -13.67 3.29
N PHE A 81 -14.31 -13.10 4.37
CA PHE A 81 -15.09 -13.84 5.37
C PHE A 81 -16.40 -14.39 4.80
N GLU A 82 -17.14 -13.56 4.05
CA GLU A 82 -18.37 -13.98 3.39
C GLU A 82 -18.12 -15.15 2.43
N ARG A 83 -17.07 -15.06 1.61
CA ARG A 83 -16.68 -16.12 0.67
C ARG A 83 -16.25 -17.40 1.39
N ALA A 84 -15.43 -17.29 2.44
CA ALA A 84 -14.96 -18.46 3.19
C ALA A 84 -16.10 -19.16 3.96
N ASN A 85 -17.18 -18.45 4.28
CA ASN A 85 -18.32 -19.01 5.01
C ASN A 85 -19.36 -19.69 4.10
N LEU A 86 -19.16 -19.71 2.77
CA LEU A 86 -20.04 -20.45 1.86
C LEU A 86 -19.92 -21.97 2.05
N PRO A 87 -21.03 -22.72 1.95
CA PRO A 87 -21.06 -24.16 2.28
C PRO A 87 -20.20 -25.02 1.34
N ASP A 88 -19.96 -24.55 0.11
CA ASP A 88 -19.32 -25.31 -0.96
C ASP A 88 -17.78 -25.19 -0.93
N VAL A 89 -17.24 -24.40 0.00
CA VAL A 89 -15.81 -24.08 0.06
C VAL A 89 -15.08 -25.11 0.90
N SER A 90 -14.03 -25.72 0.34
CA SER A 90 -13.19 -26.68 1.06
C SER A 90 -12.41 -26.02 2.19
N GLU A 91 -12.07 -26.78 3.22
CA GLU A 91 -11.33 -26.27 4.38
C GLU A 91 -9.96 -25.65 4.00
N ASP A 92 -9.26 -26.22 3.02
CA ASP A 92 -8.00 -25.67 2.53
C ASP A 92 -8.19 -24.34 1.80
N GLU A 93 -9.27 -24.19 1.04
CA GLU A 93 -9.59 -22.93 0.37
C GLU A 93 -10.05 -21.87 1.38
N LYS A 94 -10.77 -22.24 2.45
CA LYS A 94 -11.10 -21.33 3.56
C LYS A 94 -9.84 -20.79 4.23
N LYS A 95 -8.89 -21.66 4.58
CA LYS A 95 -7.60 -21.26 5.17
C LYS A 95 -6.85 -20.30 4.26
N ARG A 96 -6.85 -20.57 2.95
CA ARG A 96 -6.24 -19.65 1.98
C ARG A 96 -6.96 -18.30 1.96
N ILE A 97 -8.28 -18.27 1.79
CA ILE A 97 -9.08 -17.04 1.71
C ILE A 97 -8.94 -16.18 2.98
N LEU A 98 -8.81 -16.81 4.14
CA LEU A 98 -8.64 -16.16 5.44
C LEU A 98 -7.18 -15.92 5.83
N HIS A 99 -6.24 -16.13 4.90
CA HIS A 99 -4.85 -15.76 5.08
C HIS A 99 -4.59 -14.37 4.49
N PHE A 100 -4.35 -13.42 5.38
CA PHE A 100 -4.02 -12.03 5.06
C PHE A 100 -2.51 -11.83 5.07
N ALA A 101 -1.95 -11.43 3.92
CA ALA A 101 -0.53 -11.15 3.77
C ALA A 101 -0.28 -9.64 3.68
N ILE A 102 0.52 -9.10 4.58
CA ILE A 102 0.92 -7.69 4.63
C ILE A 102 2.38 -7.61 4.22
N VAL A 103 2.68 -6.84 3.18
CA VAL A 103 4.04 -6.63 2.68
C VAL A 103 4.55 -5.27 3.16
N GLY A 104 5.66 -5.29 3.89
CA GLY A 104 6.27 -4.13 4.52
C GLY A 104 6.08 -4.10 6.03
N GLY A 105 7.17 -4.12 6.78
CA GLY A 105 7.25 -3.98 8.23
C GLY A 105 7.55 -2.56 8.69
N GLY A 106 7.33 -1.55 7.85
CA GLY A 106 7.33 -0.14 8.27
C GLY A 106 6.11 0.22 9.12
N PRO A 107 6.02 1.46 9.63
CA PRO A 107 4.92 1.92 10.48
C PRO A 107 3.55 1.61 9.89
N THR A 108 3.33 1.94 8.62
CA THR A 108 2.06 1.70 7.92
C THR A 108 1.64 0.23 7.93
N GLY A 109 2.56 -0.68 7.62
CA GLY A 109 2.26 -2.11 7.56
C GLY A 109 2.03 -2.72 8.94
N VAL A 110 2.79 -2.28 9.94
CA VAL A 110 2.64 -2.70 11.34
C VAL A 110 1.30 -2.21 11.91
N GLU A 111 0.98 -0.92 11.78
CA GLU A 111 -0.32 -0.39 12.24
C GLU A 111 -1.49 -1.05 11.52
N PHE A 112 -1.34 -1.32 10.23
CA PHE A 112 -2.35 -2.02 9.45
C PHE A 112 -2.56 -3.47 9.95
N ALA A 113 -1.48 -4.23 10.16
CA ALA A 113 -1.57 -5.60 10.67
C ALA A 113 -2.19 -5.67 12.07
N ALA A 114 -1.84 -4.74 12.97
CA ALA A 114 -2.44 -4.63 14.30
C ALA A 114 -3.94 -4.30 14.20
N SER A 115 -4.31 -3.30 13.40
CA SER A 115 -5.71 -2.91 13.21
C SER A 115 -6.55 -4.03 12.58
N LEU A 116 -5.96 -4.80 11.66
CA LEU A 116 -6.61 -5.96 11.06
C LEU A 116 -6.83 -7.07 12.08
N HIS A 117 -5.84 -7.35 12.92
CA HIS A 117 -5.96 -8.32 14.01
C HIS A 117 -7.10 -7.94 14.95
N ASP A 118 -7.19 -6.68 15.36
CA ASP A 118 -8.24 -6.20 16.26
C ASP A 118 -9.61 -6.28 15.57
N PHE A 119 -9.72 -5.82 14.32
CA PHE A 119 -10.96 -5.91 13.55
C PHE A 119 -11.46 -7.36 13.37
N VAL A 120 -10.55 -8.29 13.08
CA VAL A 120 -10.89 -9.71 12.99
C VAL A 120 -11.42 -10.21 14.33
N ASN A 121 -10.66 -10.02 15.41
CA ASN A 121 -10.94 -10.64 16.70
C ASN A 121 -12.10 -10.01 17.46
N GLU A 122 -12.37 -8.72 17.27
CA GLU A 122 -13.43 -8.01 17.98
C GLU A 122 -14.77 -8.01 17.21
N ASP A 123 -14.73 -7.81 15.89
CA ASP A 123 -15.92 -7.65 15.07
C ASP A 123 -16.27 -8.93 14.29
N LEU A 124 -15.34 -9.43 13.47
CA LEU A 124 -15.66 -10.50 12.52
C LEU A 124 -15.84 -11.87 13.18
N VAL A 125 -15.15 -12.13 14.29
CA VAL A 125 -15.37 -13.35 15.09
C VAL A 125 -16.82 -13.44 15.61
N ARG A 126 -17.48 -12.30 15.85
CA ARG A 126 -18.90 -12.29 16.29
C ARG A 126 -19.86 -12.61 15.16
N LEU A 127 -19.52 -12.23 13.94
CA LEU A 127 -20.34 -12.46 12.75
C LEU A 127 -20.12 -13.85 12.15
N TYR A 128 -18.89 -14.37 12.21
CA TYR A 128 -18.48 -15.64 11.59
C TYR A 128 -17.72 -16.56 12.57
N PRO A 129 -18.34 -16.98 13.68
CA PRO A 129 -17.66 -17.72 14.74
C PRO A 129 -17.10 -19.09 14.29
N GLY A 130 -17.66 -19.70 13.24
CA GLY A 130 -17.26 -21.01 12.76
C GLY A 130 -15.95 -21.06 11.97
N ILE A 131 -15.44 -19.91 11.50
CA ILE A 131 -14.23 -19.83 10.67
C ILE A 131 -13.12 -18.99 11.31
N LYS A 132 -13.31 -18.54 12.56
CA LYS A 132 -12.36 -17.68 13.27
C LYS A 132 -10.96 -18.29 13.40
N ASP A 133 -10.89 -19.60 13.66
CA ASP A 133 -9.62 -20.29 13.94
C ASP A 133 -8.84 -20.59 12.65
N LEU A 134 -9.42 -20.30 11.49
CA LEU A 134 -8.79 -20.43 10.18
C LEU A 134 -8.06 -19.14 9.76
N VAL A 135 -8.29 -18.03 10.46
CA VAL A 135 -7.71 -16.74 10.12
C VAL A 135 -6.22 -16.73 10.41
N LYS A 136 -5.44 -16.28 9.42
CA LYS A 136 -4.00 -16.13 9.55
C LYS A 136 -3.59 -14.75 9.06
N ILE A 137 -2.76 -14.07 9.83
CA ILE A 137 -2.15 -12.79 9.44
C ILE A 137 -0.64 -13.00 9.36
N THR A 138 -0.04 -12.66 8.22
CA THR A 138 1.40 -12.73 8.01
C THR A 138 1.93 -11.38 7.56
N LEU A 139 2.95 -10.87 8.24
CA LEU A 139 3.66 -9.65 7.87
C LEU A 139 5.05 -10.00 7.32
N LEU A 140 5.28 -9.65 6.06
CA LEU A 140 6.51 -9.94 5.31
C LEU A 140 7.40 -8.69 5.29
N GLU A 141 8.63 -8.82 5.77
CA GLU A 141 9.64 -7.76 5.78
C GLU A 141 10.95 -8.28 5.21
N ALA A 142 11.56 -7.52 4.29
CA ALA A 142 12.83 -7.88 3.68
C ALA A 142 14.01 -7.65 4.63
N ALA A 143 13.95 -6.62 5.47
CA ALA A 143 14.94 -6.32 6.49
C ALA A 143 14.92 -7.35 7.63
N ASP A 144 15.93 -7.27 8.49
CA ASP A 144 16.07 -8.18 9.63
C ASP A 144 15.03 -7.96 10.73
N HIS A 145 14.38 -6.79 10.73
CA HIS A 145 13.48 -6.31 11.78
C HIS A 145 12.37 -5.44 11.21
N ILE A 146 11.21 -5.47 11.86
CA ILE A 146 10.16 -4.48 11.62
C ILE A 146 10.51 -3.15 12.30
N LEU A 147 9.88 -2.06 11.84
CA LEU A 147 10.07 -0.72 12.41
C LEU A 147 11.54 -0.30 12.49
N GLY A 148 12.35 -0.63 11.48
CA GLY A 148 13.80 -0.43 11.49
C GLY A 148 14.28 1.02 11.68
N MET A 149 13.39 2.01 11.61
CA MET A 149 13.65 3.41 11.94
C MET A 149 13.61 3.73 13.44
N PHE A 150 13.12 2.82 14.28
CA PHE A 150 13.01 2.97 15.73
C PHE A 150 14.15 2.26 16.47
N ASP A 151 14.29 2.54 17.76
CA ASP A 151 15.30 1.85 18.57
C ASP A 151 14.94 0.37 18.81
N LYS A 152 15.98 -0.45 19.01
CA LYS A 152 15.85 -1.91 19.13
C LYS A 152 14.85 -2.37 20.19
N ARG A 153 14.61 -1.59 21.25
CA ARG A 153 13.65 -1.97 22.30
C ARG A 153 12.22 -1.86 21.78
N ILE A 154 11.91 -0.84 20.98
CA ILE A 154 10.60 -0.66 20.36
C ILE A 154 10.34 -1.77 19.34
N THR A 155 11.32 -2.05 18.47
CA THR A 155 11.26 -3.17 17.52
C THR A 155 11.00 -4.50 18.24
N ALA A 156 11.79 -4.84 19.26
CA ALA A 156 11.65 -6.09 19.98
C ALA A 156 10.29 -6.19 20.70
N PHE A 157 9.81 -5.09 21.28
CA PHE A 157 8.49 -5.04 21.89
C PHE A 157 7.37 -5.29 20.87
N ALA A 158 7.46 -4.69 19.69
CA ALA A 158 6.47 -4.86 18.63
C ALA A 158 6.45 -6.30 18.09
N GLU A 159 7.62 -6.89 17.81
CA GLU A 159 7.74 -8.28 17.37
C GLU A 159 7.18 -9.27 18.42
N ASP A 160 7.49 -9.04 19.69
CA ASP A 160 7.00 -9.85 20.80
C ASP A 160 5.48 -9.72 20.99
N LYS A 161 4.93 -8.51 20.83
CA LYS A 161 3.47 -8.29 20.82
C LYS A 161 2.82 -9.05 19.67
N PHE A 162 3.33 -8.90 18.45
CA PHE A 162 2.76 -9.58 17.28
C PHE A 162 2.79 -11.10 17.42
N ARG A 163 3.87 -11.64 17.98
CA ARG A 163 3.96 -13.06 18.32
C ARG A 163 2.87 -13.50 19.30
N ARG A 164 2.59 -12.72 20.36
CA ARG A 164 1.49 -13.02 21.31
C ARG A 164 0.11 -12.93 20.68
N ASP A 165 -0.06 -11.97 19.77
CA ASP A 165 -1.31 -11.71 19.05
C ASP A 165 -1.51 -12.70 17.87
N GLY A 166 -0.59 -13.65 17.66
CA GLY A 166 -0.70 -14.66 16.60
C GLY A 166 -0.42 -14.13 15.19
N ILE A 167 0.15 -12.93 15.06
CA ILE A 167 0.60 -12.36 13.78
C ILE A 167 1.98 -12.96 13.44
N ASP A 168 2.06 -13.67 12.32
CA ASP A 168 3.28 -14.34 11.83
C ASP A 168 4.19 -13.31 11.13
N VAL A 169 5.22 -12.82 11.84
CA VAL A 169 6.21 -11.88 11.30
C VAL A 169 7.34 -12.65 10.62
N LYS A 170 7.52 -12.45 9.32
CA LYS A 170 8.62 -13.02 8.53
C LYS A 170 9.59 -11.94 8.08
N THR A 171 10.64 -11.76 8.85
CA THR A 171 11.79 -10.90 8.53
C THR A 171 12.77 -11.62 7.60
N GLY A 172 13.54 -10.88 6.81
CA GLY A 172 14.43 -11.48 5.81
C GLY A 172 13.67 -12.13 4.65
N SER A 173 12.37 -11.87 4.49
CA SER A 173 11.51 -12.48 3.48
C SER A 173 11.12 -11.42 2.45
N MET A 174 11.94 -11.29 1.39
CA MET A 174 11.72 -10.30 0.34
C MET A 174 10.71 -10.82 -0.68
N VAL A 175 9.61 -10.10 -0.91
CA VAL A 175 8.63 -10.47 -1.95
C VAL A 175 9.25 -10.30 -3.34
N VAL A 176 9.17 -11.33 -4.17
CA VAL A 176 9.73 -11.35 -5.53
C VAL A 176 8.68 -11.51 -6.63
N LYS A 177 7.49 -12.01 -6.30
CA LYS A 177 6.36 -12.16 -7.22
C LYS A 177 5.06 -12.27 -6.44
N VAL A 178 3.98 -11.73 -6.99
CA VAL A 178 2.63 -11.95 -6.51
C VAL A 178 1.80 -12.56 -7.64
N SER A 179 1.12 -13.67 -7.36
CA SER A 179 0.12 -14.27 -8.24
C SER A 179 -1.25 -14.17 -7.56
N GLU A 180 -2.34 -14.44 -8.28
CA GLU A 180 -3.72 -14.30 -7.78
C GLU A 180 -3.98 -14.94 -6.40
N LYS A 181 -3.32 -16.06 -6.09
CA LYS A 181 -3.57 -16.86 -4.89
C LYS A 181 -2.34 -17.09 -4.01
N GLU A 182 -1.17 -16.58 -4.40
CA GLU A 182 0.10 -16.85 -3.70
C GLU A 182 1.11 -15.70 -3.83
N ILE A 183 1.88 -15.48 -2.77
CA ILE A 183 3.04 -14.57 -2.77
C ILE A 183 4.31 -15.41 -2.72
N SER A 184 5.24 -15.16 -3.65
CA SER A 184 6.58 -15.73 -3.62
C SER A 184 7.54 -14.80 -2.89
N THR A 185 8.28 -15.34 -1.93
CA THR A 185 9.30 -14.63 -1.15
C THR A 185 10.66 -15.29 -1.33
N LYS A 186 11.71 -14.48 -1.31
CA LYS A 186 13.11 -14.91 -1.26
C LYS A 186 13.61 -14.77 0.17
N GLU A 187 14.04 -15.89 0.76
CA GLU A 187 14.58 -15.93 2.12
C GLU A 187 16.04 -15.45 2.13
N LEU A 188 16.23 -14.18 2.46
CA LEU A 188 17.54 -13.52 2.48
C LEU A 188 18.47 -14.09 3.56
N LYS A 189 17.92 -14.63 4.65
CA LYS A 189 18.67 -15.25 5.75
C LYS A 189 19.11 -16.69 5.46
N SER A 190 18.47 -17.37 4.50
CA SER A 190 18.66 -18.81 4.22
C SER A 190 19.19 -19.09 2.81
N GLY A 191 20.11 -18.25 2.33
CA GLY A 191 20.77 -18.46 1.04
C GLY A 191 19.90 -18.14 -0.19
N GLY A 192 18.72 -17.52 -0.01
CA GLY A 192 17.88 -17.05 -1.11
C GLY A 192 16.89 -18.07 -1.65
N GLU A 193 16.53 -19.08 -0.88
CA GLU A 193 15.44 -20.02 -1.21
C GLU A 193 14.13 -19.26 -1.51
N ILE A 194 13.40 -19.71 -2.52
CA ILE A 194 12.07 -19.18 -2.84
C ILE A 194 11.01 -19.99 -2.10
N LYS A 195 10.17 -19.30 -1.33
CA LYS A 195 8.99 -19.87 -0.67
C LYS A 195 7.72 -19.22 -1.16
N THR A 196 6.67 -20.02 -1.32
CA THR A 196 5.33 -19.53 -1.66
C THR A 196 4.43 -19.55 -0.44
N ILE A 197 3.62 -18.51 -0.32
CA ILE A 197 2.66 -18.34 0.78
C ILE A 197 1.29 -18.14 0.14
N PRO A 198 0.33 -19.06 0.35
CA PRO A 198 -1.03 -18.87 -0.14
C PRO A 198 -1.68 -17.70 0.59
N TYR A 199 -2.54 -16.95 -0.07
CA TYR A 199 -3.25 -15.83 0.57
C TYR A 199 -4.63 -15.62 -0.04
N GLY A 200 -5.48 -14.91 0.71
CA GLY A 200 -6.81 -14.48 0.27
C GLY A 200 -6.87 -12.98 -0.02
N MET A 201 -6.15 -12.18 0.76
CA MET A 201 -5.90 -10.76 0.45
C MET A 201 -4.44 -10.39 0.76
N ALA A 202 -3.82 -9.67 -0.17
CA ALA A 202 -2.46 -9.16 -0.05
C ALA A 202 -2.49 -7.62 0.04
N VAL A 203 -1.73 -7.05 0.97
CA VAL A 203 -1.61 -5.61 1.18
C VAL A 203 -0.18 -5.19 0.92
N TRP A 204 0.03 -4.28 -0.01
CA TRP A 204 1.33 -3.71 -0.29
C TRP A 204 1.47 -2.36 0.41
N SER A 205 2.24 -2.34 1.49
CA SER A 205 2.40 -1.17 2.38
C SER A 205 3.82 -0.60 2.39
N THR A 206 4.66 -1.06 1.46
CA THR A 206 6.06 -0.65 1.34
C THR A 206 6.33 0.07 0.03
N GLY A 207 7.41 0.85 0.02
CA GLY A 207 7.89 1.55 -1.16
C GLY A 207 7.05 2.78 -1.49
N ILE A 208 7.68 3.94 -1.40
CA ILE A 208 7.19 5.16 -2.04
C ILE A 208 8.12 5.51 -3.20
N GLY A 209 7.57 6.09 -4.24
CA GLY A 209 8.28 6.42 -5.47
C GLY A 209 7.84 7.77 -6.02
N THR A 210 8.76 8.41 -6.72
CA THR A 210 8.49 9.68 -7.41
C THR A 210 7.46 9.48 -8.52
N ARG A 211 6.49 10.38 -8.62
CA ARG A 211 5.50 10.40 -9.71
C ARG A 211 6.20 10.57 -11.06
N PRO A 212 5.73 9.91 -12.15
CA PRO A 212 6.41 9.96 -13.46
C PRO A 212 6.68 11.38 -13.97
N PHE A 213 5.68 12.27 -13.98
CA PHE A 213 5.85 13.65 -14.47
C PHE A 213 6.83 14.49 -13.62
N ILE A 214 7.03 14.12 -12.36
CA ILE A 214 8.04 14.75 -11.50
C ILE A 214 9.44 14.27 -11.91
N LYS A 215 9.63 13.00 -12.27
CA LYS A 215 10.92 12.52 -12.81
C LYS A 215 11.29 13.25 -14.10
N ASP A 216 10.33 13.47 -14.98
CA ASP A 216 10.53 14.24 -16.22
C ASP A 216 10.93 15.69 -15.91
N PHE A 217 10.23 16.34 -14.99
CA PHE A 217 10.56 17.69 -14.53
C PHE A 217 11.96 17.78 -13.92
N MET A 218 12.31 16.83 -13.04
CA MET A 218 13.62 16.76 -12.40
C MET A 218 14.75 16.66 -13.43
N THR A 219 14.52 15.90 -14.51
CA THR A 219 15.46 15.80 -15.64
C THR A 219 15.64 17.14 -16.37
N GLN A 220 14.55 17.88 -16.61
CA GLN A 220 14.61 19.21 -17.25
C GLN A 220 15.48 20.20 -16.47
N ILE A 221 15.45 20.14 -15.13
CA ILE A 221 16.18 21.08 -14.25
C ILE A 221 17.56 20.56 -13.81
N GLY A 222 18.03 19.44 -14.38
CA GLY A 222 19.33 18.85 -14.05
C GLY A 222 19.44 18.23 -12.67
N GLN A 223 18.31 17.92 -12.01
CA GLN A 223 18.27 17.17 -10.76
C GLN A 223 18.08 15.68 -11.07
N VAL A 224 19.17 14.92 -11.23
CA VAL A 224 19.07 13.47 -11.50
C VAL A 224 19.01 12.72 -10.16
N CYS A 225 17.95 11.95 -9.92
CA CYS A 225 17.93 10.94 -8.86
C CYS A 225 18.58 9.66 -9.39
N TYR A 226 19.68 9.24 -8.77
CA TYR A 226 20.25 7.89 -8.94
C TYR A 226 19.44 6.85 -8.17
#